data_AF-A0A511YFV1-F1
#
_entry.id   AF-A0A511YFV1-F1
#
_cell.length_a   1.000
_cell.length_b   1.000
_cell.length_c   1.000
_cell.angle_alpha   90.00
_cell.angle_beta   90.00
_cell.angle_gamma   90.00
#
_symmetry.space_group_name_H-M   'P 1'
#
loop_
_entity.id
_entity.type
_entity.pdbx_description
1 polymer ?
#
loop_
_entity_poly.entity_id
_entity_poly.type
_entity_poly.pdbx_seq_one_letter_code
_entity_poly.pdbx_strand_id
1 'polypeptide(L)'
;MSIKRIAEQIPDEVRSQVLLNEKDIISNAIAVWDNDNMQKLLKIWHTFIEPEKEMTSCPICVGNILKNFVQMKPFLVELENDYRRLNAL
;
A
#
# COMPACT_ATOMS: atom_id res chain seq x y z
N MET A 1 -11.36 11.91 1.52
CA MET A 1 -10.91 10.94 2.55
C MET A 1 -9.47 11.31 2.92
N SER A 2 -9.05 11.21 4.19
CA SER A 2 -7.66 11.53 4.57
C SER A 2 -6.73 10.35 4.23
N ILE A 3 -5.44 10.64 4.01
CA ILE A 3 -4.45 9.60 3.69
C ILE A 3 -4.33 8.54 4.81
N LYS A 4 -4.52 8.96 6.08
CA LYS A 4 -4.57 8.05 7.23
C LYS A 4 -5.76 7.08 7.14
N ARG A 5 -6.96 7.56 6.81
CA ARG A 5 -8.14 6.71 6.61
C ARG A 5 -8.03 5.77 5.42
N ILE A 6 -7.19 6.10 4.44
CA ILE A 6 -6.89 5.19 3.33
C ILE A 6 -5.96 4.07 3.81
N ALA A 7 -4.93 4.39 4.60
CA ALA A 7 -4.03 3.40 5.18
C ALA A 7 -4.76 2.37 6.07
N GLU A 8 -5.78 2.81 6.81
CA GLU A 8 -6.63 1.96 7.67
C GLU A 8 -7.45 0.92 6.89
N GLN A 9 -7.66 1.08 5.58
CA GLN A 9 -8.39 0.11 4.77
C GLN A 9 -7.56 -1.13 4.42
N ILE A 10 -6.24 -1.06 4.60
CA ILE A 10 -5.34 -2.17 4.29
C ILE A 10 -5.29 -3.13 5.50
N PRO A 11 -5.66 -4.41 5.33
CA PRO A 11 -5.65 -5.39 6.41
C PRO A 11 -4.27 -5.55 7.04
N ASP A 12 -4.25 -5.89 8.33
CA ASP A 12 -3.03 -6.04 9.12
C ASP A 12 -2.08 -7.07 8.48
N GLU A 13 -2.58 -8.21 8.02
CA GLU A 13 -1.75 -9.26 7.40
C GLU A 13 -1.10 -8.76 6.10
N VAL A 14 -1.83 -8.00 5.28
CA VAL A 14 -1.29 -7.43 4.03
C VAL A 14 -0.23 -6.39 4.36
N ARG A 15 -0.48 -5.55 5.37
CA ARG A 15 0.47 -4.53 5.81
C ARG A 15 1.76 -5.15 6.34
N SER A 16 1.68 -6.11 7.26
CA SER A 16 2.84 -6.73 7.89
C SER A 16 3.62 -7.64 6.91
N GLN A 17 2.92 -8.45 6.11
CA GLN A 17 3.56 -9.48 5.29
C GLN A 17 3.99 -8.99 3.91
N VAL A 18 3.35 -7.94 3.37
CA VAL A 18 3.56 -7.49 1.99
C VAL A 18 4.17 -6.10 1.93
N LEU A 19 3.58 -5.11 2.61
CA LEU A 19 3.98 -3.70 2.48
C LEU A 19 5.22 -3.34 3.30
N LEU A 20 5.29 -3.81 4.55
CA LEU A 20 6.30 -3.41 5.53
C LEU A 20 7.30 -4.52 5.89
N ASN A 21 7.43 -5.52 5.01
CA ASN A 21 8.47 -6.54 5.15
C ASN A 21 9.85 -5.99 4.71
N GLU A 22 10.89 -6.82 4.87
CA GLU A 22 12.27 -6.46 4.54
C GLU A 22 12.50 -6.01 3.08
N LYS A 23 11.60 -6.37 2.15
CA LYS A 23 11.72 -6.01 0.74
C LYS A 23 11.27 -4.57 0.46
N ASP A 24 10.58 -3.93 1.41
CA ASP A 24 10.10 -2.54 1.33
C ASP A 24 9.57 -2.17 -0.07
N ILE A 25 8.50 -2.84 -0.48
CA ILE A 25 8.02 -2.75 -1.87
C ILE A 25 7.54 -1.35 -2.24
N ILE A 26 7.16 -0.52 -1.26
CA ILE A 26 6.75 0.88 -1.47
C ILE A 26 7.95 1.71 -1.91
N SER A 27 9.09 1.59 -1.21
CA SER A 27 10.29 2.36 -1.54
C SER A 27 11.00 1.85 -2.80
N ASN A 28 10.82 0.56 -3.13
CA ASN A 28 11.44 -0.08 -4.30
C ASN A 28 10.53 -0.14 -5.54
N ALA A 29 9.37 0.51 -5.52
CA ALA A 29 8.47 0.58 -6.67
C ALA A 29 8.84 1.72 -7.62
N ILE A 30 8.67 1.47 -8.91
CA ILE A 30 8.78 2.47 -9.98
C ILE A 30 7.40 2.59 -10.63
N ALA A 31 6.94 3.81 -10.91
CA ALA A 31 5.62 4.09 -11.48
C ALA A 31 5.49 3.70 -12.96
N VAL A 32 5.75 2.43 -13.27
CA VAL A 32 5.59 1.81 -14.60
C VAL A 32 4.84 0.50 -14.43
N TRP A 33 4.01 0.16 -15.40
CA TRP A 33 3.17 -1.04 -15.35
C TRP A 33 3.99 -2.32 -15.17
N ASP A 34 5.11 -2.48 -15.88
CA ASP A 34 5.89 -3.71 -15.84
C ASP A 34 6.81 -3.86 -14.60
N ASN A 35 6.75 -2.93 -13.64
CA ASN A 35 7.50 -3.06 -12.39
C ASN A 35 6.78 -4.00 -11.42
N ASP A 36 7.45 -5.09 -11.03
CA ASP A 36 6.87 -6.11 -10.13
C ASP A 36 6.35 -5.56 -8.79
N ASN A 37 7.06 -4.59 -8.20
CA ASN A 37 6.62 -3.96 -6.96
C ASN A 37 5.38 -3.10 -7.20
N MET A 38 5.35 -2.35 -8.31
CA MET A 38 4.18 -1.56 -8.71
C MET A 38 2.96 -2.44 -8.98
N GLN A 39 3.11 -3.59 -9.65
CA GLN A 39 2.01 -4.54 -9.85
C GLN A 39 1.40 -5.02 -8.54
N LYS A 40 2.22 -5.29 -7.52
CA LYS A 40 1.73 -5.63 -6.18
C LYS A 40 0.97 -4.47 -5.55
N LEU A 41 1.48 -3.25 -5.66
CA LEU A 41 0.81 -2.05 -5.14
C LEU A 41 -0.53 -1.79 -5.84
N LEU A 42 -0.60 -1.95 -7.16
CA LEU A 42 -1.85 -1.85 -7.93
C LEU A 42 -2.86 -2.89 -7.47
N LYS A 43 -2.43 -4.15 -7.31
CA LYS A 43 -3.31 -5.20 -6.82
C LYS A 43 -3.87 -4.86 -5.43
N ILE A 44 -3.03 -4.40 -4.51
CA ILE A 44 -3.48 -3.99 -3.15
C ILE A 44 -4.48 -2.83 -3.25
N TRP A 45 -4.18 -1.81 -4.04
CA TRP A 45 -5.05 -0.64 -4.21
C TRP A 45 -6.44 -1.02 -4.71
N HIS A 46 -6.51 -1.80 -5.79
CA HIS A 46 -7.76 -2.26 -6.39
C HIS A 46 -8.42 -3.41 -5.62
N THR A 47 -7.82 -3.93 -4.56
CA THR A 47 -8.47 -4.92 -3.68
C THR A 47 -9.11 -4.24 -2.47
N PHE A 48 -8.45 -3.24 -1.88
CA PHE A 48 -8.83 -2.72 -0.57
C PHE A 48 -9.24 -1.25 -0.55
N ILE A 49 -8.82 -0.46 -1.54
CA ILE A 49 -9.02 1.01 -1.53
C ILE A 49 -10.03 1.43 -2.60
N GLU A 50 -9.92 0.88 -3.81
CA GLU A 50 -10.85 1.16 -4.93
C GLU A 50 -11.30 -0.16 -5.60
N PRO A 51 -11.98 -1.06 -4.87
CA PRO A 51 -12.41 -2.37 -5.37
C PRO A 51 -13.39 -2.31 -6.54
N GLU A 52 -14.09 -1.20 -6.71
CA GLU A 52 -15.03 -0.96 -7.81
C GLU A 52 -14.35 -0.52 -9.11
N LYS A 53 -13.04 -0.21 -9.07
CA LYS A 53 -12.29 0.26 -10.24
C LYS A 53 -11.44 -0.84 -10.83
N GLU A 54 -11.44 -0.94 -12.15
CA GLU A 54 -10.56 -1.83 -12.88
C GLU A 54 -9.09 -1.41 -12.74
N MET A 55 -8.21 -2.40 -12.74
CA MET A 55 -6.77 -2.17 -12.73
C MET A 55 -6.35 -1.44 -14.01
N THR A 56 -5.52 -0.42 -13.87
CA THR A 56 -5.17 0.47 -14.98
C THR A 56 -3.67 0.55 -15.22
N SER A 57 -3.27 0.56 -16.49
CA SER A 57 -1.90 0.81 -16.94
C SER A 57 -1.62 2.29 -17.27
N CYS A 58 -2.60 3.18 -17.05
CA CYS A 58 -2.45 4.60 -17.31
C CYS A 58 -1.28 5.18 -16.49
N PRO A 59 -0.24 5.77 -17.13
CA PRO A 59 0.97 6.22 -16.43
C PRO A 59 0.69 7.23 -15.30
N ILE A 60 -0.27 8.13 -15.50
CA ILE A 60 -0.65 9.12 -14.49
C ILE A 60 -1.36 8.44 -13.30
N CYS A 61 -2.26 7.49 -13.58
CA CYS A 61 -2.97 6.76 -12.53
C CYS A 61 -2.00 5.92 -11.69
N VAL A 62 -1.11 5.18 -12.36
CA VAL A 62 -0.05 4.38 -11.71
C VAL A 62 0.84 5.28 -10.84
N GLY A 63 1.27 6.43 -11.37
CA GLY A 63 2.06 7.41 -10.62
C GLY A 63 1.35 7.96 -9.39
N ASN A 64 0.05 8.25 -9.49
CA ASN A 64 -0.76 8.73 -8.37
C ASN A 64 -0.92 7.67 -7.28
N ILE A 65 -1.15 6.41 -7.66
CA ILE A 65 -1.25 5.29 -6.71
C ILE A 65 0.06 5.12 -5.95
N LEU A 66 1.21 5.12 -6.64
CA LEU A 66 2.52 5.04 -5.98
C LEU A 66 2.73 6.21 -5.02
N LYS A 67 2.41 7.43 -5.45
CA LYS A 67 2.50 8.62 -4.61
C LYS A 67 1.66 8.48 -3.34
N ASN A 68 0.45 7.94 -3.45
CA ASN A 68 -0.41 7.68 -2.30
C ASN A 68 0.22 6.66 -1.35
N PHE A 69 0.78 5.54 -1.85
CA PHE A 69 1.49 4.58 -0.99
C PHE A 69 2.68 5.21 -0.26
N VAL A 70 3.48 6.04 -0.94
CA VAL A 70 4.59 6.77 -0.31
C VAL A 70 4.07 7.69 0.80
N GLN A 71 2.97 8.41 0.58
CA GLN A 71 2.36 9.27 1.59
C GLN A 71 1.70 8.50 2.74
N MET A 72 1.16 7.30 2.47
CA MET A 72 0.57 6.42 3.49
C MET A 72 1.62 5.76 4.38
N LYS A 73 2.85 5.56 3.87
CA LYS A 73 3.89 4.76 4.54
C LYS A 73 4.10 5.09 6.03
N PRO A 74 4.19 6.36 6.48
CA PRO A 74 4.31 6.67 7.90
C PRO A 74 3.13 6.16 8.74
N PHE A 75 1.91 6.26 8.22
CA PHE A 75 0.69 5.80 8.90
C PHE A 75 0.57 4.28 8.90
N LEU A 76 1.03 3.62 7.83
CA LEU A 76 1.11 2.15 7.81
C LEU A 76 2.08 1.64 8.88
N VAL A 77 3.22 2.33 9.07
CA VAL A 77 4.17 1.99 10.15
C VAL A 77 3.57 2.25 11.53
N GLU A 78 2.82 3.33 11.73
CA GLU A 78 2.08 3.59 12.98
C GLU A 78 1.12 2.44 13.31
N LEU A 79 0.27 2.06 12.35
CA LEU A 79 -0.69 0.97 12.50
C LEU A 79 -0.01 -0.38 12.77
N GLU A 80 1.11 -0.66 12.10
CA GLU A 80 1.90 -1.87 12.33
C GLU A 80 2.48 -1.93 13.75
N ASN A 81 3.00 -0.80 14.25
CA ASN A 81 3.53 -0.72 15.61
C ASN A 81 2.43 -0.95 16.65
N ASP A 82 1.24 -0.39 16.43
CA ASP A 82 0.11 -0.57 17.33
C ASP A 82 -0.41 -2.01 17.30
N TYR A 83 -0.53 -2.62 16.11
CA TYR A 83 -0.87 -4.04 15.95
C TYR A 83 0.11 -4.96 16.69
N ARG A 84 1.43 -4.70 16.57
CA ARG A 84 2.45 -5.50 17.28
C ARG A 84 2.36 -5.34 18.79
N ARG A 85 2.09 -4.12 19.30
CA ARG A 85 1.93 -3.88 20.73
C ARG A 85 0.72 -4.63 21.31
N LEU A 86 -0.39 -4.67 20.57
CA LEU A 86 -1.59 -5.37 20.99
C LEU A 86 -1.42 -6.89 21.03
N ASN A 87 -0.65 -7.46 20.10
CA ASN A 87 -0.43 -8.91 19.99
C ASN A 87 0.85 -9.41 20.69
N ALA A 88 1.61 -8.53 21.33
CA ALA A 88 2.78 -8.89 22.14
C ALA A 88 2.42 -9.30 23.59
N LEU A 89 1.11 -9.37 23.90
CA LEU A 89 0.52 -9.88 25.14
C LEU A 89 -0.08 -11.25 24.90
#